data_AF-A0A2B7WYT3-F1
#
_entry.id   AF-A0A2B7WYT3-F1
#
_cell.length_a   1.000
_cell.length_b   1.000
_cell.length_c   1.000
_cell.angle_alpha   90.00
_cell.angle_beta   90.00
_cell.angle_gamma   90.00
#
_symmetry.space_group_name_H-M   'P 1'
#
loop_
_entity.id
_entity.type
_entity.pdbx_description
1 polymer ?
#
loop_
_entity_poly.entity_id
_entity_poly.type
_entity_poly.pdbx_seq_one_letter_code
_entity_poly.pdbx_strand_id
1 'polypeptide(L)'
;MRIATLQLSPRRGDVEGNIRRANALVDDLEKRLMRLKREAEPDGSGSMAAGSGVCAGTGAGALAGLLDVLVLPEMAFTGYNFPSLEAIRPYLEPTASGPTARWAQSTARRLGCVVCVGYPELAEAGTESDSEITSPATAELPPSSSPLSSAVHAAIRNNIHDEPAKADRPHSNHSDRKENKPVAGVQGPNDDGSMKRTANEESNDNNNDKSSNTTTQSRFNSALLVSPTGSTLYNYQKRFLYYTDEPWAAEGRNGRGFLHLQLPSTTSPDTDPDPDTDSTTTIPTAIGICMDINPYKFLAPWTAYEFATHVLASGARLVLLPMAWLTLLKAEELGEGEEEEKLVLARRPDMETFRYWLLRFWPLVRAVGEGQLQGEAGMVILVFANRVGVEEGGFRIGKDGDGVARYAGSSCVVGIRRVGSGGGSGSGNSSESESESESGSGRGRGPSGGEEAEILVWEMLGRAEEGVCFVDTEAEPKYVFRMREPGGDGDDEDDT
;
A
#
# COMPACT_ATOMS: atom_id res chain seq x y z
N MET A 1 12.85 -0.50 -15.80
CA MET A 1 12.58 -1.34 -14.58
C MET A 1 11.31 -2.13 -14.82
N ARG A 2 11.33 -3.44 -14.59
CA ARG A 2 10.20 -4.35 -14.79
C ARG A 2 9.59 -4.75 -13.46
N ILE A 3 8.34 -4.34 -13.25
CA ILE A 3 7.60 -4.51 -12.00
C ILE A 3 6.37 -5.36 -12.26
N ALA A 4 6.08 -6.28 -11.35
CA ALA A 4 4.84 -7.04 -11.33
C ALA A 4 4.11 -6.89 -9.99
N THR A 5 2.79 -6.93 -10.02
CA THR A 5 1.97 -7.21 -8.82
C THR A 5 1.03 -8.37 -9.06
N LEU A 6 0.77 -9.15 -8.00
CA LEU A 6 -0.35 -10.09 -8.00
C LEU A 6 -1.55 -9.44 -7.32
N GLN A 7 -2.69 -9.49 -7.98
CA GLN A 7 -3.98 -9.18 -7.39
C GLN A 7 -4.71 -10.49 -7.10
N LEU A 8 -4.96 -10.75 -5.82
CA LEU A 8 -5.53 -12.00 -5.32
C LEU A 8 -6.84 -11.73 -4.59
N SER A 9 -7.70 -12.74 -4.50
CA SER A 9 -8.89 -12.81 -3.65
C SER A 9 -8.67 -13.85 -2.54
N PRO A 10 -7.77 -13.64 -1.56
CA PRO A 10 -7.49 -14.66 -0.53
C PRO A 10 -8.75 -15.08 0.21
N ARG A 11 -8.97 -16.38 0.36
CA ARG A 11 -10.04 -16.93 1.20
C ARG A 11 -9.51 -17.10 2.61
N ARG A 12 -10.19 -16.51 3.60
CA ARG A 12 -9.73 -16.52 5.00
C ARG A 12 -9.49 -17.95 5.50
N GLY A 13 -8.24 -18.25 5.83
CA GLY A 13 -7.79 -19.54 6.36
C GLY A 13 -7.49 -20.65 5.35
N ASP A 14 -7.68 -20.44 4.03
CA ASP A 14 -7.37 -21.42 2.96
C ASP A 14 -5.95 -21.20 2.41
N VAL A 15 -4.92 -21.37 3.25
CA VAL A 15 -3.53 -21.03 2.91
C VAL A 15 -3.04 -21.79 1.67
N GLU A 16 -3.27 -23.10 1.61
CA GLU A 16 -2.89 -23.94 0.48
C GLU A 16 -3.70 -23.64 -0.79
N GLY A 17 -4.98 -23.26 -0.68
CA GLY A 17 -5.78 -22.83 -1.83
C GLY A 17 -5.37 -21.45 -2.37
N ASN A 18 -5.02 -20.52 -1.48
CA ASN A 18 -4.54 -19.19 -1.85
C ASN A 18 -3.16 -19.28 -2.52
N ILE A 19 -2.23 -20.06 -1.97
CA ILE A 19 -0.93 -20.35 -2.59
C ILE A 19 -1.10 -21.00 -3.98
N ARG A 20 -2.04 -21.93 -4.15
CA ARG A 20 -2.31 -22.56 -5.46
C ARG A 20 -2.79 -21.55 -6.51
N ARG A 21 -3.64 -20.58 -6.15
CA ARG A 21 -4.07 -19.51 -7.08
C ARG A 21 -2.93 -18.55 -7.42
N ALA A 22 -2.13 -18.16 -6.42
CA ALA A 22 -0.94 -17.34 -6.66
C ALA A 22 0.08 -18.03 -7.58
N ASN A 23 0.28 -19.35 -7.43
CA ASN A 23 1.11 -20.14 -8.36
C ASN A 23 0.58 -20.09 -9.80
N ALA A 24 -0.74 -20.19 -10.01
CA ALA A 24 -1.32 -20.11 -11.35
C ALA A 24 -1.11 -18.72 -12.01
N LEU A 25 -1.13 -17.64 -11.23
CA LEU A 25 -0.77 -16.30 -11.71
C LEU A 25 0.73 -16.17 -12.00
N VAL A 26 1.60 -16.74 -11.16
CA VAL A 26 3.06 -16.80 -11.42
C VAL A 26 3.37 -17.62 -12.68
N ASP A 27 2.65 -18.71 -12.94
CA ASP A 27 2.79 -19.51 -14.16
C ASP A 27 2.36 -18.75 -15.41
N ASP A 28 1.41 -17.81 -15.31
CA ASP A 28 1.04 -16.91 -16.42
C ASP A 28 2.09 -15.80 -16.62
N LEU A 29 2.56 -15.18 -15.53
CA LEU A 29 3.65 -14.20 -15.56
C LEU A 29 4.92 -14.79 -16.21
N GLU A 30 5.35 -15.99 -15.81
CA GLU A 30 6.48 -16.69 -16.43
C GLU A 30 6.30 -16.89 -17.94
N LYS A 31 5.09 -17.26 -18.40
CA LYS A 31 4.80 -17.40 -19.85
C LYS A 31 4.84 -16.06 -20.58
N ARG A 32 4.48 -14.95 -19.93
CA ARG A 32 4.62 -13.59 -20.47
C ARG A 32 6.10 -13.20 -20.58
N LEU A 33 6.89 -13.38 -19.51
CA LEU A 33 8.32 -13.09 -19.47
C LEU A 33 9.11 -13.90 -20.52
N MET A 34 8.86 -15.21 -20.62
CA MET A 34 9.47 -16.08 -21.65
C MET A 34 9.10 -15.67 -23.08
N ARG A 35 7.94 -15.04 -23.27
CA ARG A 35 7.53 -14.52 -24.59
C ARG A 35 8.32 -13.27 -24.94
N LEU A 36 8.41 -12.31 -24.02
CA LEU A 36 9.20 -11.09 -24.18
C LEU A 36 10.67 -11.41 -24.47
N LYS A 37 11.26 -12.40 -23.76
CA LYS A 37 12.64 -12.85 -24.03
C LYS A 37 12.83 -13.33 -25.47
N ARG A 38 11.94 -14.18 -25.97
CA ARG A 38 11.98 -14.67 -27.36
C ARG A 38 11.73 -13.59 -28.40
N GLU A 39 10.94 -12.57 -28.08
CA GLU A 39 10.67 -11.44 -28.98
C GLU A 39 11.86 -10.46 -29.03
N ALA A 40 12.70 -10.43 -27.99
CA ALA A 40 13.93 -9.65 -27.91
C ALA A 40 15.18 -10.37 -28.49
N GLU A 41 15.10 -11.67 -28.79
CA GLU A 41 16.16 -12.49 -29.39
C GLU A 41 15.78 -12.86 -30.85
N PRO A 42 16.14 -12.07 -31.89
CA PRO A 42 15.75 -12.38 -33.26
C PRO A 42 16.42 -13.65 -33.80
N ASP A 43 15.68 -14.47 -34.55
CA ASP A 43 16.18 -15.68 -35.23
C ASP A 43 17.36 -15.36 -36.18
N GLY A 44 18.60 -15.41 -35.68
CA GLY A 44 19.77 -14.92 -36.41
C GLY A 44 21.12 -15.59 -36.11
N SER A 45 21.25 -16.39 -35.04
CA SER A 45 22.52 -17.06 -34.68
C SER A 45 22.46 -18.59 -34.82
N GLY A 46 21.94 -19.05 -35.96
CA GLY A 46 22.06 -20.45 -36.39
C GLY A 46 23.50 -20.85 -36.72
N SER A 47 24.35 -21.05 -35.71
CA SER A 47 25.67 -21.68 -35.84
C SER A 47 25.81 -22.82 -34.82
N MET A 48 25.96 -24.03 -35.34
CA MET A 48 26.14 -25.24 -34.55
C MET A 48 27.47 -25.21 -33.77
N ALA A 49 27.39 -25.18 -32.44
CA ALA A 49 28.47 -25.59 -31.57
C ALA A 49 27.95 -26.62 -30.55
N ALA A 50 27.99 -27.91 -30.93
CA ALA A 50 27.79 -29.00 -29.99
C ALA A 50 28.98 -29.08 -29.03
N GLY A 51 28.92 -28.32 -27.94
CA GLY A 51 29.96 -28.25 -26.91
C GLY A 51 29.43 -28.66 -25.55
N SER A 52 29.78 -29.87 -25.10
CA SER A 52 29.49 -30.32 -23.74
C SER A 52 30.29 -29.49 -22.73
N GLY A 53 29.60 -28.69 -21.92
CA GLY A 53 30.21 -27.82 -20.92
C GLY A 53 29.26 -27.53 -19.77
N VAL A 54 29.29 -28.36 -18.73
CA VAL A 54 28.54 -28.10 -17.49
C VAL A 54 29.24 -26.98 -16.73
N CYS A 55 28.80 -25.74 -16.95
CA CYS A 55 29.22 -24.59 -16.18
C CYS A 55 28.48 -24.59 -14.83
N ALA A 56 29.08 -25.24 -13.83
CA ALA A 56 28.61 -25.17 -12.45
C ALA A 56 28.97 -23.81 -11.84
N GLY A 57 28.15 -22.80 -12.11
CA GLY A 57 28.27 -21.44 -11.56
C GLY A 57 26.90 -20.90 -11.15
N THR A 58 26.70 -20.72 -9.84
CA THR A 58 25.70 -19.85 -9.16
C THR A 58 24.41 -19.45 -9.91
N GLY A 59 23.62 -20.43 -10.36
CA GLY A 59 22.18 -20.48 -10.07
C GLY A 59 21.26 -19.34 -10.54
N ALA A 60 21.63 -18.51 -11.52
CA ALA A 60 20.69 -17.60 -12.16
C ALA A 60 19.69 -18.40 -13.01
N GLY A 61 18.40 -18.37 -12.65
CA GLY A 61 17.34 -19.06 -13.40
C GLY A 61 17.15 -18.50 -14.81
N ALA A 62 16.50 -19.24 -15.70
CA ALA A 62 16.30 -18.86 -17.11
C ALA A 62 15.55 -17.52 -17.33
N LEU A 63 14.91 -17.00 -16.28
CA LEU A 63 14.15 -15.75 -16.21
C LEU A 63 14.91 -14.57 -15.56
N ALA A 64 16.15 -14.78 -15.08
CA ALA A 64 16.92 -13.71 -14.45
C ALA A 64 17.08 -12.50 -15.41
N GLY A 65 16.90 -11.28 -14.88
CA GLY A 65 16.92 -10.04 -15.66
C GLY A 65 15.62 -9.73 -16.44
N LEU A 66 14.57 -10.56 -16.34
CA LEU A 66 13.27 -10.27 -16.97
C LEU A 66 12.27 -9.58 -16.02
N LEU A 67 12.50 -9.61 -14.72
CA LEU A 67 11.65 -9.00 -13.70
C LEU A 67 12.50 -8.54 -12.51
N ASP A 68 12.30 -7.30 -12.06
CA ASP A 68 13.04 -6.72 -10.93
C ASP A 68 12.35 -6.99 -9.60
N VAL A 69 11.04 -6.71 -9.55
CA VAL A 69 10.23 -6.78 -8.33
C VAL A 69 8.85 -7.38 -8.59
N LEU A 70 8.45 -8.34 -7.76
CA LEU A 70 7.09 -8.87 -7.64
C LEU A 70 6.49 -8.47 -6.28
N VAL A 71 5.38 -7.74 -6.27
CA VAL A 71 4.68 -7.31 -5.04
C VAL A 71 3.34 -8.04 -4.90
N LEU A 72 3.09 -8.63 -3.74
CA LEU A 72 1.84 -9.27 -3.37
C LEU A 72 1.06 -8.44 -2.36
N PRO A 73 -0.26 -8.68 -2.18
CA PRO A 73 -1.07 -7.95 -1.23
C PRO A 73 -0.68 -8.16 0.23
N GLU A 74 -1.26 -7.32 1.07
CA GLU A 74 -1.31 -7.54 2.51
C GLU A 74 -2.00 -8.88 2.82
N MET A 75 -1.42 -9.67 3.74
CA MET A 75 -1.99 -10.96 4.19
C MET A 75 -2.32 -11.92 3.02
N ALA A 76 -1.41 -12.01 2.04
CA ALA A 76 -1.65 -12.55 0.69
C ALA A 76 -2.19 -13.99 0.65
N PHE A 77 -1.87 -14.83 1.65
CA PHE A 77 -2.30 -16.23 1.66
C PHE A 77 -3.23 -16.59 2.82
N THR A 78 -3.47 -15.69 3.77
CA THR A 78 -4.25 -16.00 4.99
C THR A 78 -5.67 -15.42 4.97
N GLY A 79 -5.94 -14.42 4.13
CA GLY A 79 -7.13 -13.56 4.28
C GLY A 79 -6.90 -12.53 5.40
N TYR A 80 -7.84 -11.61 5.62
CA TYR A 80 -7.57 -10.42 6.44
C TYR A 80 -8.47 -10.27 7.67
N ASN A 81 -9.79 -10.48 7.55
CA ASN A 81 -10.72 -10.23 8.65
C ASN A 81 -10.70 -11.32 9.73
N PHE A 82 -9.66 -11.32 10.58
CA PHE A 82 -9.59 -12.16 11.77
C PHE A 82 -10.13 -11.39 12.99
N PRO A 83 -11.25 -11.81 13.60
CA PRO A 83 -11.90 -11.05 14.67
C PRO A 83 -11.19 -11.11 16.03
N SER A 84 -10.18 -11.98 16.18
CA SER A 84 -9.46 -12.18 17.44
C SER A 84 -8.11 -12.84 17.22
N LEU A 85 -7.24 -12.73 18.23
CA LEU A 85 -6.02 -13.52 18.34
C LEU A 85 -6.28 -15.02 18.16
N GLU A 86 -7.33 -15.58 18.76
CA GLU A 86 -7.65 -17.01 18.66
C GLU A 86 -7.92 -17.42 17.21
N ALA A 87 -8.66 -16.60 16.46
CA ALA A 87 -9.02 -16.87 15.08
C ALA A 87 -7.80 -16.83 14.12
N ILE A 88 -6.83 -15.94 14.35
CA ILE A 88 -5.62 -15.88 13.51
C ILE A 88 -4.52 -16.85 13.95
N ARG A 89 -4.56 -17.33 15.20
CA ARG A 89 -3.48 -18.14 15.80
C ARG A 89 -2.98 -19.31 14.94
N PRO A 90 -3.82 -20.08 14.23
CA PRO A 90 -3.37 -21.18 13.37
C PRO A 90 -2.55 -20.75 12.15
N TYR A 91 -2.63 -19.47 11.77
CA TYR A 91 -2.08 -18.92 10.53
C TYR A 91 -0.85 -18.03 10.75
N LEU A 92 -0.53 -17.69 12.00
CA LEU A 92 0.67 -16.94 12.37
C LEU A 92 1.94 -17.72 11.99
N GLU A 93 2.83 -17.08 11.23
CA GLU A 93 4.09 -17.67 10.79
C GLU A 93 5.29 -17.04 11.54
N PRO A 94 6.31 -17.81 11.96
CA PRO A 94 7.51 -17.23 12.58
C PRO A 94 8.21 -16.25 11.63
N THR A 95 8.85 -15.20 12.16
CA THR A 95 9.53 -14.17 11.36
C THR A 95 10.37 -14.77 10.21
N ALA A 96 10.06 -14.38 8.97
CA ALA A 96 10.73 -14.84 7.75
C ALA A 96 10.77 -16.38 7.54
N SER A 97 9.85 -17.12 8.16
CA SER A 97 9.66 -18.56 8.02
C SER A 97 8.18 -18.89 7.82
N GLY A 98 7.83 -20.17 7.62
CA GLY A 98 6.45 -20.61 7.36
C GLY A 98 6.06 -20.71 5.88
N PRO A 99 4.79 -21.06 5.58
CA PRO A 99 4.27 -21.18 4.22
C PRO A 99 4.53 -19.98 3.29
N THR A 100 4.26 -18.76 3.75
CA THR A 100 4.41 -17.54 2.95
C THR A 100 5.87 -17.23 2.66
N ALA A 101 6.75 -17.36 3.67
CA ALA A 101 8.18 -17.15 3.47
C ALA A 101 8.79 -18.18 2.52
N ARG A 102 8.45 -19.48 2.67
CA ARG A 102 8.90 -20.54 1.74
C ARG A 102 8.41 -20.30 0.32
N TRP A 103 7.17 -19.84 0.16
CA TRP A 103 6.62 -19.48 -1.15
C TRP A 103 7.43 -18.34 -1.78
N ALA A 104 7.65 -17.24 -1.06
CA ALA A 104 8.40 -16.08 -1.54
C ALA A 104 9.84 -16.45 -1.94
N GLN A 105 10.53 -17.24 -1.11
CA GLN A 105 11.89 -17.73 -1.40
C GLN A 105 11.95 -18.68 -2.60
N SER A 106 10.88 -19.43 -2.88
CA SER A 106 10.80 -20.27 -4.08
C SER A 106 10.53 -19.42 -5.32
N THR A 107 9.55 -18.51 -5.26
CA THR A 107 9.16 -17.63 -6.36
C THR A 107 10.27 -16.65 -6.74
N ALA A 108 10.98 -16.07 -5.77
CA ALA A 108 12.10 -15.17 -6.01
C ALA A 108 13.23 -15.84 -6.81
N ARG A 109 13.61 -17.09 -6.43
CA ARG A 109 14.58 -17.91 -7.16
C ARG A 109 14.07 -18.34 -8.54
N ARG A 110 12.79 -18.71 -8.64
CA ARG A 110 12.16 -19.14 -9.91
C ARG A 110 12.18 -18.02 -10.94
N LEU A 111 11.78 -16.80 -10.54
CA LEU A 111 11.66 -15.65 -11.43
C LEU A 111 12.94 -14.80 -11.53
N GLY A 112 13.92 -15.00 -10.63
CA GLY A 112 15.16 -14.21 -10.60
C GLY A 112 14.96 -12.76 -10.14
N CYS A 113 13.94 -12.50 -9.30
CA CYS A 113 13.49 -11.16 -8.91
C CYS A 113 13.41 -10.98 -7.39
N VAL A 114 13.26 -9.73 -6.92
CA VAL A 114 12.86 -9.45 -5.54
C VAL A 114 11.38 -9.76 -5.36
N VAL A 115 11.00 -10.47 -4.30
CA VAL A 115 9.58 -10.70 -3.94
C VAL A 115 9.24 -9.97 -2.64
N CYS A 116 8.15 -9.19 -2.65
CA CYS A 116 7.56 -8.56 -1.47
C CYS A 116 6.17 -9.17 -1.19
N VAL A 117 5.93 -9.73 0.00
CA VAL A 117 4.65 -10.39 0.33
C VAL A 117 4.17 -10.10 1.76
N GLY A 118 2.88 -9.80 1.93
CA GLY A 118 2.25 -9.60 3.23
C GLY A 118 1.84 -10.91 3.93
N TYR A 119 2.10 -11.03 5.23
CA TYR A 119 1.80 -12.21 6.06
C TYR A 119 1.62 -11.85 7.56
N PRO A 120 0.94 -12.71 8.35
CA PRO A 120 0.81 -12.50 9.80
C PRO A 120 2.03 -13.09 10.52
N GLU A 121 2.88 -12.22 11.04
CA GLU A 121 4.12 -12.57 11.73
C GLU A 121 3.89 -12.92 13.20
N LEU A 122 4.52 -14.00 13.66
CA LEU A 122 4.82 -14.29 15.06
C LEU A 122 6.31 -14.05 15.30
N ALA A 123 6.63 -12.87 15.82
CA ALA A 123 7.98 -12.52 16.17
C ALA A 123 8.38 -13.13 17.52
N GLU A 124 9.61 -13.60 17.59
CA GLU A 124 10.24 -13.89 18.88
C GLU A 124 10.26 -12.62 19.75
N ALA A 125 10.19 -12.82 21.07
CA ALA A 125 10.38 -11.72 21.99
C ALA A 125 11.82 -11.23 21.84
N GLY A 126 11.98 -9.94 21.51
CA GLY A 126 13.32 -9.37 21.48
C GLY A 126 13.92 -9.46 22.87
N THR A 127 15.10 -10.07 22.99
CA THR A 127 16.07 -9.52 23.92
C THR A 127 16.39 -8.11 23.42
N GLU A 128 16.40 -7.12 24.32
CA GLU A 128 16.95 -5.80 24.02
C GLU A 128 18.47 -5.95 23.85
N SER A 129 18.88 -6.40 22.67
CA SER A 129 20.27 -6.41 22.23
C SER A 129 20.50 -5.12 21.47
N ASP A 130 21.27 -4.21 22.06
CA ASP A 130 21.85 -3.05 21.38
C ASP A 130 22.77 -3.54 20.24
N SER A 131 22.20 -3.76 19.06
CA SER A 131 22.95 -3.94 17.82
C SER A 131 23.13 -2.58 17.16
N GLU A 132 24.15 -1.84 17.61
CA GLU A 132 24.70 -0.71 16.87
C GLU A 132 25.08 -1.16 15.45
N ILE A 133 24.25 -0.82 14.46
CA ILE A 133 24.67 -0.80 13.06
C ILE A 133 25.17 0.61 12.79
N THR A 134 26.48 0.71 12.58
CA THR A 134 27.24 1.95 12.41
C THR A 134 26.63 2.83 11.31
N SER A 135 26.02 3.94 11.71
CA SER A 135 25.62 5.02 10.79
C SER A 135 26.80 5.99 10.61
N PRO A 136 27.18 6.35 9.37
CA PRO A 136 28.21 7.36 9.17
C PRO A 136 27.69 8.76 9.49
N ALA A 137 28.24 9.36 10.56
CA ALA A 137 28.27 10.78 10.92
C ALA A 137 27.09 11.66 10.44
N THR A 138 26.08 11.82 11.30
CA THR A 138 25.14 12.94 11.24
C THR A 138 25.88 14.27 11.38
N ALA A 139 25.67 15.20 10.45
CA ALA A 139 26.14 16.58 10.62
C ALA A 139 25.30 17.28 11.71
N GLU A 140 25.95 17.80 12.75
CA GLU A 140 25.30 18.46 13.88
C GLU A 140 24.64 19.80 13.46
N LEU A 141 23.40 20.02 13.89
CA LEU A 141 22.79 21.36 13.95
C LEU A 141 23.01 21.94 15.35
N PRO A 142 23.43 23.22 15.48
CA PRO A 142 23.83 23.80 16.77
C PRO A 142 22.65 24.16 17.68
N PRO A 143 22.83 24.21 19.01
CA PRO A 143 21.73 24.35 19.96
C PRO A 143 21.31 25.79 20.31
N SER A 144 19.99 25.99 20.36
CA SER A 144 19.20 26.87 21.25
C SER A 144 19.55 28.36 21.45
N SER A 145 18.59 29.22 21.07
CA SER A 145 18.05 30.36 21.85
C SER A 145 16.73 30.84 21.19
N SER A 146 15.73 31.41 21.85
CA SER A 146 15.33 31.48 23.28
C SER A 146 13.80 31.74 23.34
N PRO A 147 13.08 31.42 24.44
CA PRO A 147 11.61 31.36 24.41
C PRO A 147 10.94 32.74 24.48
N LEU A 148 10.08 33.05 23.51
CA LEU A 148 9.14 34.18 23.56
C LEU A 148 7.71 33.68 23.34
N SER A 149 7.10 33.23 24.44
CA SER A 149 5.65 33.20 24.56
C SER A 149 5.15 34.63 24.72
N SER A 150 4.36 35.13 23.77
CA SER A 150 3.19 36.02 23.98
C SER A 150 2.62 36.52 22.65
N ALA A 151 1.28 36.67 22.61
CA ALA A 151 0.52 37.45 21.63
C ALA A 151 0.30 36.90 20.19
N VAL A 152 -0.39 35.76 20.06
CA VAL A 152 -1.53 35.63 19.10
C VAL A 152 -2.69 34.86 19.75
N HIS A 153 -3.32 35.44 20.77
CA HIS A 153 -4.58 34.94 21.34
C HIS A 153 -5.65 36.05 21.46
N ALA A 154 -5.55 37.05 20.58
CA ALA A 154 -6.39 38.26 20.55
C ALA A 154 -6.85 38.62 19.11
N ALA A 155 -7.22 37.60 18.34
CA ALA A 155 -8.05 37.70 17.14
C ALA A 155 -8.89 36.41 17.07
N ILE A 156 -10.03 36.42 16.36
CA ILE A 156 -11.05 35.35 16.40
C ILE A 156 -11.75 35.22 17.78
N ARG A 157 -12.18 36.37 18.32
CA ARG A 157 -13.48 36.48 18.99
C ARG A 157 -14.24 37.62 18.32
N ASN A 158 -15.40 37.28 17.74
CA ASN A 158 -16.35 38.08 16.95
C ASN A 158 -16.42 37.61 15.48
N ASN A 159 -17.64 37.24 15.07
CA ASN A 159 -18.12 36.70 13.79
C ASN A 159 -18.09 35.16 13.60
N ILE A 160 -19.01 34.46 14.28
CA ILE A 160 -20.01 33.59 13.63
C ILE A 160 -21.33 33.72 14.40
N HIS A 161 -22.25 34.52 13.86
CA HIS A 161 -23.68 34.31 14.03
C HIS A 161 -24.18 33.88 12.66
N ASP A 162 -24.55 32.60 12.49
CA ASP A 162 -25.58 32.16 11.54
C ASP A 162 -25.96 30.70 11.84
N GLU A 163 -27.24 30.46 12.13
CA GLU A 163 -27.84 29.12 12.12
C GLU A 163 -28.37 28.81 10.71
N PRO A 164 -28.14 27.61 10.16
CA PRO A 164 -28.99 27.09 9.09
C PRO A 164 -30.28 26.45 9.65
N ALA A 165 -31.39 26.79 9.02
CA ALA A 165 -32.76 26.53 9.46
C ALA A 165 -33.14 25.05 9.72
N LYS A 166 -34.11 24.88 10.64
CA LYS A 166 -34.90 23.66 10.77
C LYS A 166 -35.76 23.45 9.51
N ALA A 167 -35.81 22.23 8.99
CA ALA A 167 -36.76 21.79 7.98
C ALA A 167 -37.75 20.76 8.55
N ASP A 168 -38.98 20.78 8.06
CA ASP A 168 -40.16 20.29 8.78
C ASP A 168 -40.43 18.78 8.76
N ARG A 169 -41.15 18.33 9.79
CA ARG A 169 -41.86 17.05 9.80
C ARG A 169 -43.23 17.21 9.12
N PRO A 170 -43.65 16.29 8.22
CA PRO A 170 -45.06 16.13 7.90
C PRO A 170 -45.74 15.21 8.93
N HIS A 171 -46.72 15.74 9.67
CA HIS A 171 -47.73 14.93 10.35
C HIS A 171 -48.90 14.66 9.38
N SER A 172 -49.47 13.46 9.43
CA SER A 172 -50.87 13.22 9.05
C SER A 172 -51.53 12.22 10.03
N ASN A 173 -52.85 12.34 10.19
CA ASN A 173 -53.61 11.91 11.37
C ASN A 173 -54.51 10.68 11.13
N HIS A 174 -55.13 10.23 12.24
CA HIS A 174 -56.24 9.27 12.40
C HIS A 174 -55.88 7.76 12.48
N SER A 175 -56.50 6.95 13.35
CA SER A 175 -57.31 7.24 14.56
C SER A 175 -57.59 5.96 15.37
N ASP A 176 -57.71 6.10 16.69
CA ASP A 176 -58.53 5.31 17.63
C ASP A 176 -58.54 3.76 17.60
N ARG A 177 -57.93 3.12 18.62
CA ARG A 177 -58.69 2.27 19.57
C ARG A 177 -57.94 1.87 20.88
N LYS A 178 -58.46 2.42 21.99
CA LYS A 178 -58.69 1.85 23.35
C LYS A 178 -57.93 0.61 23.88
N GLU A 179 -57.42 0.79 25.11
CA GLU A 179 -57.58 -0.06 26.33
C GLU A 179 -57.11 -1.54 26.26
N ASN A 180 -56.15 -2.02 27.08
CA ASN A 180 -56.20 -2.06 28.54
C ASN A 180 -54.85 -2.47 29.21
N LYS A 181 -54.67 -2.07 30.48
CA LYS A 181 -53.80 -2.77 31.47
C LYS A 181 -54.66 -3.67 32.38
N PRO A 182 -54.05 -4.60 33.12
CA PRO A 182 -54.16 -4.52 34.58
C PRO A 182 -52.81 -4.66 35.32
N VAL A 183 -52.86 -4.54 36.66
CA VAL A 183 -51.75 -4.43 37.62
C VAL A 183 -52.03 -5.31 38.84
N ALA A 184 -50.99 -5.65 39.62
CA ALA A 184 -50.96 -6.38 40.91
C ALA A 184 -51.16 -7.92 40.81
N GLY A 185 -50.53 -8.79 41.63
CA GLY A 185 -49.56 -8.59 42.73
C GLY A 185 -50.10 -9.02 44.11
N VAL A 186 -49.37 -9.89 44.84
CA VAL A 186 -49.39 -10.12 46.33
C VAL A 186 -48.40 -11.26 46.71
N GLN A 187 -48.00 -11.34 48.00
CA GLN A 187 -46.88 -12.12 48.57
C GLN A 187 -47.07 -13.65 48.78
N GLY A 188 -45.99 -14.36 49.22
CA GLY A 188 -45.87 -15.80 49.54
C GLY A 188 -46.48 -16.25 50.89
N PRO A 189 -45.91 -17.17 51.72
CA PRO A 189 -44.46 -17.56 51.85
C PRO A 189 -44.12 -19.07 52.18
N ASN A 190 -42.82 -19.39 52.32
CA ASN A 190 -42.15 -20.53 53.04
C ASN A 190 -42.46 -22.00 52.59
N ASP A 191 -41.66 -23.06 52.86
CA ASP A 191 -40.60 -23.34 53.86
C ASP A 191 -39.63 -24.50 53.46
N ASP A 192 -38.54 -24.74 54.23
CA ASP A 192 -37.76 -26.02 54.49
C ASP A 192 -37.28 -26.93 53.31
N GLY A 193 -36.00 -27.36 53.16
CA GLY A 193 -34.75 -27.12 53.92
C GLY A 193 -33.62 -28.17 53.69
N SER A 194 -32.62 -28.21 54.60
CA SER A 194 -31.53 -29.22 54.80
C SER A 194 -30.43 -29.42 53.71
N MET A 195 -29.26 -28.76 53.80
CA MET A 195 -28.00 -29.18 54.49
C MET A 195 -27.10 -30.25 53.83
N LYS A 196 -25.87 -29.83 53.45
CA LYS A 196 -24.61 -30.46 53.93
C LYS A 196 -23.39 -29.54 53.75
N ARG A 197 -22.55 -29.45 54.79
CA ARG A 197 -21.22 -28.78 54.78
C ARG A 197 -20.15 -29.76 55.23
N THR A 198 -18.97 -29.69 54.61
CA THR A 198 -17.65 -30.13 55.11
C THR A 198 -16.59 -29.55 54.16
N ALA A 199 -15.39 -29.12 54.54
CA ALA A 199 -14.84 -28.57 55.78
C ALA A 199 -13.52 -27.87 55.38
N ASN A 200 -13.01 -26.92 56.18
CA ASN A 200 -11.72 -26.25 55.89
C ASN A 200 -10.54 -27.21 56.00
N GLU A 201 -9.48 -26.94 55.23
CA GLU A 201 -8.11 -27.03 55.74
C GLU A 201 -7.22 -26.00 55.02
N GLU A 202 -6.67 -25.06 55.79
CA GLU A 202 -5.64 -24.13 55.33
C GLU A 202 -4.27 -24.76 55.58
N SER A 203 -3.42 -24.87 54.56
CA SER A 203 -1.99 -25.09 54.73
C SER A 203 -1.22 -24.00 53.99
N ASN A 204 -0.62 -23.13 54.79
CA ASN A 204 0.20 -22.02 54.34
C ASN A 204 1.66 -22.51 54.26
N ASP A 205 2.24 -22.59 53.07
CA ASP A 205 3.66 -22.91 52.91
C ASP A 205 4.32 -22.01 51.85
N ASN A 206 5.49 -21.47 52.21
CA ASN A 206 6.18 -20.43 51.48
C ASN A 206 7.13 -20.98 50.40
N ASN A 207 7.59 -20.07 49.54
CA ASN A 207 8.77 -20.19 48.66
C ASN A 207 8.65 -21.14 47.45
N ASN A 208 8.30 -20.57 46.30
CA ASN A 208 9.36 -20.24 45.33
C ASN A 208 8.87 -19.20 44.32
N ASP A 209 9.27 -17.94 44.49
CA ASP A 209 9.06 -16.91 43.47
C ASP A 209 10.07 -17.12 42.33
N LYS A 210 9.75 -18.08 41.46
CA LYS A 210 10.36 -18.14 40.13
C LYS A 210 9.66 -17.11 39.28
N SER A 211 10.23 -15.91 39.21
CA SER A 211 9.96 -14.97 38.13
C SER A 211 10.32 -15.62 36.79
N SER A 212 9.37 -16.35 36.21
CA SER A 212 9.47 -16.82 34.84
C SER A 212 9.49 -15.57 33.96
N ASN A 213 10.66 -15.25 33.41
CA ASN A 213 10.80 -14.33 32.28
C ASN A 213 10.05 -14.95 31.10
N THR A 214 8.72 -14.80 31.07
CA THR A 214 7.89 -15.18 29.94
C THR A 214 8.07 -14.11 28.89
N THR A 215 9.15 -14.25 28.12
CA THR A 215 9.45 -13.51 26.91
C THR A 215 8.22 -13.56 25.99
N THR A 216 7.44 -12.48 25.97
CA THR A 216 6.16 -12.42 25.29
C THR A 216 6.35 -12.31 23.78
N GLN A 217 6.07 -13.40 23.07
CA GLN A 217 6.02 -13.40 21.60
C GLN A 217 5.12 -12.27 21.11
N SER A 218 5.65 -11.46 20.20
CA SER A 218 4.95 -10.32 19.60
C SER A 218 4.35 -10.74 18.27
N ARG A 219 3.27 -10.11 17.84
CA ARG A 219 2.58 -10.45 16.59
C ARG A 219 2.39 -9.20 15.76
N PHE A 220 2.57 -9.31 14.45
CA PHE A 220 2.55 -8.17 13.56
C PHE A 220 1.85 -8.53 12.25
N ASN A 221 1.22 -7.54 11.62
CA ASN A 221 0.92 -7.59 10.20
C ASN A 221 2.18 -7.12 9.47
N SER A 222 2.78 -7.97 8.64
CA SER A 222 4.15 -7.77 8.17
C SER A 222 4.30 -8.02 6.67
N ALA A 223 5.32 -7.42 6.07
CA ALA A 223 5.69 -7.64 4.68
C ALA A 223 7.15 -8.09 4.57
N LEU A 224 7.36 -9.28 4.01
CA LEU A 224 8.67 -9.89 3.81
C LEU A 224 9.21 -9.54 2.42
N LEU A 225 10.41 -8.97 2.35
CA LEU A 225 11.20 -8.81 1.12
C LEU A 225 12.24 -9.93 1.03
N VAL A 226 12.29 -10.58 -0.12
CA VAL A 226 13.18 -11.71 -0.40
C VAL A 226 13.96 -11.44 -1.69
N SER A 227 15.27 -11.69 -1.66
CA SER A 227 16.18 -11.52 -2.81
C SER A 227 15.97 -12.58 -3.91
N PRO A 228 16.49 -12.35 -5.13
CA PRO A 228 16.57 -13.38 -6.17
C PRO A 228 17.24 -14.68 -5.72
N THR A 229 18.19 -14.62 -4.78
CA THR A 229 18.84 -15.81 -4.18
C THR A 229 17.97 -16.54 -3.15
N GLY A 230 16.80 -15.98 -2.84
CA GLY A 230 15.86 -16.47 -1.83
C GLY A 230 16.31 -16.23 -0.39
N SER A 231 17.11 -15.18 -0.16
CA SER A 231 17.51 -14.70 1.16
C SER A 231 16.59 -13.56 1.61
N THR A 232 16.27 -13.48 2.89
CA THR A 232 15.50 -12.33 3.42
C THR A 232 16.33 -11.06 3.34
N LEU A 233 15.79 -10.04 2.66
CA LEU A 233 16.39 -8.69 2.57
C LEU A 233 15.89 -7.79 3.70
N TYR A 234 14.58 -7.84 3.97
CA TYR A 234 13.92 -7.02 4.98
C TYR A 234 12.59 -7.66 5.39
N ASN A 235 12.11 -7.37 6.60
CA ASN A 235 10.82 -7.79 7.08
C ASN A 235 10.18 -6.58 7.74
N TYR A 236 9.29 -5.88 7.05
CA TYR A 236 8.62 -4.68 7.54
C TYR A 236 7.41 -5.04 8.41
N GLN A 237 7.17 -4.33 9.51
CA GLN A 237 5.98 -4.47 10.34
C GLN A 237 5.09 -3.23 10.21
N LYS A 238 3.81 -3.44 9.89
CA LYS A 238 2.79 -2.39 9.70
C LYS A 238 2.78 -1.44 10.90
N ARG A 239 2.88 -0.13 10.63
CA ARG A 239 3.05 0.88 11.69
C ARG A 239 1.71 1.42 12.17
N PHE A 240 0.79 1.69 11.27
CA PHE A 240 -0.55 2.17 11.55
C PHE A 240 -1.53 1.02 11.38
N LEU A 241 -2.01 0.48 12.50
CA LEU A 241 -3.01 -0.58 12.49
C LEU A 241 -4.36 -0.06 12.02
N TYR A 242 -5.09 -0.91 11.29
CA TYR A 242 -6.52 -0.77 11.06
C TYR A 242 -7.27 -1.53 12.18
N TYR A 243 -8.56 -1.27 12.38
CA TYR A 243 -9.34 -1.96 13.44
C TYR A 243 -9.32 -3.49 13.28
N THR A 244 -9.10 -4.02 12.07
CA THR A 244 -8.99 -5.46 11.80
C THR A 244 -7.69 -6.06 12.34
N ASP A 245 -6.62 -5.27 12.48
CA ASP A 245 -5.33 -5.71 13.02
C ASP A 245 -5.30 -5.68 14.55
N GLU A 246 -5.91 -4.64 15.17
CA GLU A 246 -5.85 -4.36 16.61
C GLU A 246 -6.21 -5.56 17.54
N PRO A 247 -7.15 -6.47 17.21
CA PRO A 247 -7.48 -7.62 18.06
C PRO A 247 -6.39 -8.69 18.17
N TRP A 248 -5.32 -8.63 17.36
CA TRP A 248 -4.31 -9.68 17.30
C TRP A 248 -2.86 -9.20 17.09
N ALA A 249 -2.65 -8.09 16.38
CA ALA A 249 -1.35 -7.50 16.07
C ALA A 249 -0.94 -6.38 17.04
N ALA A 250 0.35 -6.07 17.09
CA ALA A 250 0.90 -4.85 17.67
C ALA A 250 1.38 -3.90 16.55
N GLU A 251 1.52 -2.60 16.86
CA GLU A 251 2.18 -1.63 15.96
C GLU A 251 3.65 -2.02 15.76
N GLY A 252 4.14 -1.97 14.51
CA GLY A 252 5.47 -2.42 14.13
C GLY A 252 6.63 -1.69 14.84
N ARG A 253 7.65 -2.45 15.25
CA ARG A 253 8.80 -1.92 16.02
C ARG A 253 10.07 -1.70 15.18
N ASN A 254 10.18 -2.27 13.99
CA ASN A 254 11.43 -2.37 13.23
C ASN A 254 11.63 -1.26 12.18
N GLY A 255 11.76 -0.02 12.68
CA GLY A 255 12.08 1.15 11.84
C GLY A 255 10.86 1.75 11.14
N ARG A 256 11.10 2.63 10.16
CA ARG A 256 10.04 3.37 9.43
C ARG A 256 9.69 2.78 8.05
N GLY A 257 10.32 1.68 7.66
CA GLY A 257 10.10 1.04 6.36
C GLY A 257 10.92 1.66 5.23
N PHE A 258 12.24 1.83 5.43
CA PHE A 258 13.15 2.32 4.40
C PHE A 258 14.39 1.41 4.30
N LEU A 259 14.81 1.11 3.07
CA LEU A 259 16.00 0.33 2.76
C LEU A 259 16.60 0.75 1.40
N HIS A 260 17.88 0.42 1.20
CA HIS A 260 18.50 0.44 -0.12
C HIS A 260 18.30 -0.94 -0.75
N LEU A 261 17.40 -1.05 -1.72
CA LEU A 261 17.06 -2.32 -2.35
C LEU A 261 18.03 -2.62 -3.49
N GLN A 262 18.73 -3.75 -3.41
CA GLN A 262 19.54 -4.27 -4.51
C GLN A 262 18.64 -5.02 -5.49
N LEU A 263 18.58 -4.53 -6.72
CA LEU A 263 17.87 -5.15 -7.83
C LEU A 263 18.85 -5.91 -8.75
N PRO A 264 18.39 -6.98 -9.42
CA PRO A 264 19.10 -7.55 -10.56
C PRO A 264 19.44 -6.46 -11.59
N SER A 265 20.55 -6.61 -12.28
CA SER A 265 20.84 -5.73 -13.41
C SER A 265 19.99 -6.13 -14.62
N THR A 266 19.28 -5.17 -15.22
CA THR A 266 18.58 -5.33 -16.51
C THR A 266 19.30 -4.54 -17.61
N THR A 267 20.63 -4.56 -17.63
CA THR A 267 21.40 -3.94 -18.72
C THR A 267 21.04 -4.57 -20.06
N SER A 268 20.82 -3.72 -21.07
CA SER A 268 20.57 -4.11 -22.45
C SER A 268 21.71 -4.96 -23.02
N PRO A 269 21.44 -5.83 -24.02
CA PRO A 269 22.46 -6.70 -24.62
C PRO A 269 23.53 -5.97 -25.45
N ASP A 270 23.47 -4.63 -25.56
CA ASP A 270 24.34 -3.81 -26.43
C ASP A 270 25.69 -3.41 -25.79
N THR A 271 26.00 -3.90 -24.58
CA THR A 271 27.32 -3.67 -23.95
C THR A 271 27.95 -5.02 -23.62
N ASP A 272 29.20 -5.23 -24.03
CA ASP A 272 29.96 -6.46 -23.70
C ASP A 272 29.91 -6.71 -22.18
N PRO A 273 29.40 -7.87 -21.73
CA PRO A 273 29.33 -8.16 -20.30
C PRO A 273 30.73 -8.41 -19.76
N ASP A 274 31.25 -7.47 -18.95
CA ASP A 274 32.46 -7.68 -18.15
C ASP A 274 32.17 -8.79 -17.12
N PRO A 275 32.82 -9.97 -17.25
CA PRO A 275 32.50 -11.15 -16.45
C PRO A 275 32.83 -11.00 -14.95
N ASP A 276 33.55 -9.95 -14.54
CA ASP A 276 33.87 -9.66 -13.13
C ASP A 276 32.93 -8.60 -12.49
N THR A 277 31.91 -8.08 -13.20
CA THR A 277 30.96 -7.10 -12.65
C THR A 277 29.53 -7.62 -12.49
N ASP A 278 29.20 -8.08 -11.27
CA ASP A 278 27.83 -8.32 -10.82
C ASP A 278 27.10 -6.96 -10.63
N SER A 279 26.59 -6.39 -11.71
CA SER A 279 26.18 -4.97 -11.83
C SER A 279 24.85 -4.62 -11.14
N THR A 280 24.65 -5.07 -9.91
CA THR A 280 23.44 -4.81 -9.11
C THR A 280 23.12 -3.31 -9.02
N THR A 281 21.88 -2.96 -9.37
CA THR A 281 21.39 -1.58 -9.24
C THR A 281 20.77 -1.39 -7.87
N THR A 282 21.25 -0.39 -7.11
CA THR A 282 20.70 -0.07 -5.79
C THR A 282 19.68 1.07 -5.88
N ILE A 283 18.45 0.85 -5.42
CA ILE A 283 17.39 1.87 -5.39
C ILE A 283 16.90 2.17 -3.95
N PRO A 284 16.94 3.44 -3.51
CA PRO A 284 16.30 3.87 -2.26
C PRO A 284 14.81 3.51 -2.28
N THR A 285 14.37 2.68 -1.36
CA THR A 285 13.04 2.06 -1.35
C THR A 285 12.35 2.31 -0.02
N ALA A 286 11.08 2.72 -0.07
CA ALA A 286 10.19 2.74 1.07
C ALA A 286 9.15 1.60 0.97
N ILE A 287 8.67 1.14 2.12
CA ILE A 287 7.57 0.18 2.22
C ILE A 287 6.60 0.60 3.32
N GLY A 288 5.31 0.52 3.00
CA GLY A 288 4.20 0.72 3.93
C GLY A 288 3.09 -0.28 3.60
N ILE A 289 2.29 -0.66 4.58
CA ILE A 289 1.19 -1.61 4.43
C ILE A 289 -0.13 -0.86 4.62
N CYS A 290 -0.90 -0.75 3.53
CA CYS A 290 -2.30 -0.30 3.53
C CYS A 290 -2.55 0.99 4.34
N MET A 291 -3.02 0.84 5.58
CA MET A 291 -3.35 1.91 6.53
C MET A 291 -2.16 2.84 6.86
N ASP A 292 -0.91 2.44 6.61
CA ASP A 292 0.27 3.31 6.80
C ASP A 292 0.19 4.62 5.98
N ILE A 293 -0.53 4.64 4.85
CA ILE A 293 -0.69 5.89 4.06
C ILE A 293 -1.67 6.89 4.70
N ASN A 294 -2.54 6.44 5.62
CA ASN A 294 -3.58 7.25 6.23
C ASN A 294 -3.06 8.07 7.42
N PRO A 295 -3.79 9.11 7.86
CA PRO A 295 -3.52 9.77 9.13
C PRO A 295 -3.62 8.75 10.27
N TYR A 296 -2.69 8.80 11.22
CA TYR A 296 -2.63 7.84 12.33
C TYR A 296 -3.98 7.70 13.05
N LYS A 297 -4.48 6.46 13.11
CA LYS A 297 -5.79 6.07 13.69
C LYS A 297 -7.01 6.81 13.12
N PHE A 298 -6.88 7.44 11.95
CA PHE A 298 -7.83 8.43 11.40
C PHE A 298 -8.08 9.65 12.33
N LEU A 299 -7.18 9.91 13.29
CA LEU A 299 -7.28 11.00 14.26
C LEU A 299 -6.22 12.10 14.02
N ALA A 300 -5.08 11.76 13.43
CA ALA A 300 -4.09 12.76 13.05
C ALA A 300 -4.62 13.72 11.96
N PRO A 301 -4.11 14.96 11.85
CA PRO A 301 -4.51 15.89 10.81
C PRO A 301 -4.31 15.29 9.41
N TRP A 302 -5.29 15.47 8.52
CA TRP A 302 -5.21 15.00 7.13
C TRP A 302 -3.90 15.42 6.44
N THR A 303 -3.44 16.63 6.72
CA THR A 303 -2.24 17.25 6.17
C THR A 303 -0.92 16.77 6.78
N ALA A 304 -0.93 15.83 7.72
CA ALA A 304 0.29 15.28 8.31
C ALA A 304 1.06 14.37 7.31
N TYR A 305 0.34 13.70 6.42
CA TYR A 305 0.87 12.85 5.34
C TYR A 305 2.06 11.97 5.77
N GLU A 306 1.94 11.30 6.92
CA GLU A 306 3.07 10.78 7.71
C GLU A 306 4.00 9.86 6.91
N PHE A 307 3.42 9.00 6.07
CA PHE A 307 4.15 8.09 5.20
C PHE A 307 4.70 8.77 3.94
N ALA A 308 3.94 9.60 3.23
CA ALA A 308 4.44 10.30 2.04
C ALA A 308 5.55 11.32 2.39
N THR A 309 5.45 11.96 3.55
CA THR A 309 6.52 12.79 4.12
C THR A 309 7.75 11.95 4.48
N HIS A 310 7.59 10.70 4.92
CA HIS A 310 8.71 9.78 5.11
C HIS A 310 9.38 9.39 3.79
N VAL A 311 8.60 9.05 2.75
CA VAL A 311 9.09 8.76 1.40
C VAL A 311 9.95 9.92 0.89
N LEU A 312 9.42 11.16 0.96
CA LEU A 312 10.15 12.36 0.55
C LEU A 312 11.43 12.56 1.36
N ALA A 313 11.34 12.56 2.70
CA ALA A 313 12.47 12.85 3.58
C ALA A 313 13.57 11.78 3.57
N SER A 314 13.26 10.55 3.15
CA SER A 314 14.24 9.46 2.98
C SER A 314 14.86 9.42 1.59
N GLY A 315 14.37 10.23 0.63
CA GLY A 315 14.78 10.17 -0.77
C GLY A 315 14.39 8.86 -1.47
N ALA A 316 13.35 8.18 -0.98
CA ALA A 316 12.87 6.93 -1.57
C ALA A 316 12.32 7.16 -2.99
N ARG A 317 12.82 6.37 -3.94
CA ARG A 317 12.46 6.41 -5.38
C ARG A 317 11.56 5.26 -5.80
N LEU A 318 11.49 4.20 -5.00
CA LEU A 318 10.52 3.11 -5.14
C LEU A 318 9.70 3.02 -3.85
N VAL A 319 8.40 2.83 -3.95
CA VAL A 319 7.49 2.68 -2.82
C VAL A 319 6.65 1.43 -3.03
N LEU A 320 6.82 0.44 -2.14
CA LEU A 320 6.10 -0.82 -2.19
C LEU A 320 4.91 -0.77 -1.22
N LEU A 321 3.71 -1.05 -1.72
CA LEU A 321 2.47 -1.00 -0.94
C LEU A 321 1.68 -2.31 -1.08
N PRO A 322 1.92 -3.31 -0.22
CA PRO A 322 0.99 -4.41 0.02
C PRO A 322 -0.29 -3.87 0.69
N MET A 323 -1.48 -4.21 0.17
CA MET A 323 -2.73 -3.64 0.68
C MET A 323 -3.90 -4.64 0.76
N ALA A 324 -4.71 -4.48 1.81
CA ALA A 324 -6.06 -5.03 1.97
C ALA A 324 -7.10 -3.89 2.06
N TRP A 325 -7.10 -3.00 1.06
CA TRP A 325 -7.89 -1.78 1.05
C TRP A 325 -9.35 -2.03 0.66
N LEU A 326 -10.27 -1.46 1.43
CA LEU A 326 -11.72 -1.57 1.22
C LEU A 326 -12.23 -0.59 0.16
N THR A 327 -13.18 -1.02 -0.65
CA THR A 327 -13.96 -0.14 -1.54
C THR A 327 -15.17 0.45 -0.82
N LEU A 328 -15.66 1.59 -1.34
CA LEU A 328 -16.97 2.16 -0.96
C LEU A 328 -18.09 1.73 -1.93
N LEU A 329 -17.76 1.04 -3.02
CA LEU A 329 -18.71 0.53 -4.00
C LEU A 329 -19.56 -0.60 -3.41
N LYS A 330 -20.83 -0.65 -3.82
CA LYS A 330 -21.75 -1.74 -3.46
C LYS A 330 -21.46 -3.00 -4.28
N ALA A 331 -22.02 -4.13 -3.86
CA ALA A 331 -21.87 -5.42 -4.54
C ALA A 331 -22.27 -5.37 -6.03
N GLU A 332 -23.32 -4.62 -6.33
CA GLU A 332 -23.82 -4.42 -7.70
C GLU A 332 -22.85 -3.61 -8.56
N GLU A 333 -22.15 -2.64 -7.97
CA GLU A 333 -21.23 -1.72 -8.65
C GLU A 333 -19.84 -2.33 -8.86
N LEU A 334 -19.43 -3.24 -7.97
CA LEU A 334 -18.20 -4.04 -8.10
C LEU A 334 -18.25 -5.02 -9.27
N GLY A 335 -19.44 -5.46 -9.68
CA GLY A 335 -19.60 -6.54 -10.65
C GLY A 335 -19.49 -7.93 -10.02
N GLU A 336 -20.04 -8.13 -8.82
CA GLU A 336 -20.08 -9.46 -8.17
C GLU A 336 -21.01 -10.44 -8.94
N GLY A 337 -20.44 -11.28 -9.80
CA GLY A 337 -21.16 -12.37 -10.49
C GLY A 337 -20.46 -12.88 -11.76
N GLU A 338 -21.03 -13.93 -12.37
CA GLU A 338 -20.52 -14.57 -13.60
C GLU A 338 -21.15 -14.02 -14.90
N GLU A 339 -22.05 -13.04 -14.79
CA GLU A 339 -22.73 -12.41 -15.93
C GLU A 339 -21.77 -11.45 -16.66
N GLU A 340 -21.77 -11.45 -18.00
CA GLU A 340 -20.79 -10.69 -18.80
C GLU A 340 -20.74 -9.19 -18.46
N GLU A 341 -21.89 -8.56 -18.22
CA GLU A 341 -21.98 -7.15 -17.80
C GLU A 341 -21.26 -6.90 -16.46
N LYS A 342 -21.38 -7.84 -15.52
CA LYS A 342 -20.68 -7.79 -14.23
C LYS A 342 -19.20 -8.05 -14.38
N LEU A 343 -18.78 -8.98 -15.24
CA LEU A 343 -17.37 -9.20 -15.57
C LEU A 343 -16.73 -7.96 -16.21
N VAL A 344 -17.46 -7.22 -17.05
CA VAL A 344 -17.03 -5.93 -17.59
C VAL A 344 -16.89 -4.87 -16.48
N LEU A 345 -17.79 -4.82 -15.49
CA LEU A 345 -17.66 -3.93 -14.33
C LEU A 345 -16.48 -4.32 -13.42
N ALA A 346 -16.28 -5.62 -13.17
CA ALA A 346 -15.19 -6.16 -12.34
C ALA A 346 -13.79 -5.83 -12.89
N ARG A 347 -13.67 -5.76 -14.22
CA ARG A 347 -12.47 -5.33 -14.97
C ARG A 347 -12.22 -3.82 -14.97
N ARG A 348 -13.15 -2.99 -14.46
CA ARG A 348 -12.94 -1.54 -14.32
C ARG A 348 -12.29 -1.25 -12.97
N PRO A 349 -11.25 -0.40 -12.90
CA PRO A 349 -10.71 0.02 -11.62
C PRO A 349 -11.71 0.80 -10.77
N ASP A 350 -11.47 0.85 -9.46
CA ASP A 350 -12.10 1.78 -8.52
C ASP A 350 -11.32 3.10 -8.54
N MET A 351 -11.79 4.03 -9.38
CA MET A 351 -11.14 5.32 -9.59
C MET A 351 -11.26 6.27 -8.39
N GLU A 352 -12.23 6.06 -7.49
CA GLU A 352 -12.35 6.87 -6.27
C GLU A 352 -11.30 6.45 -5.24
N THR A 353 -11.14 5.13 -5.04
CA THR A 353 -10.06 4.56 -4.22
C THR A 353 -8.69 4.96 -4.79
N PHE A 354 -8.49 4.87 -6.11
CA PHE A 354 -7.23 5.30 -6.74
C PHE A 354 -6.94 6.79 -6.52
N ARG A 355 -7.95 7.66 -6.72
CA ARG A 355 -7.83 9.11 -6.45
C ARG A 355 -7.46 9.36 -4.98
N TYR A 356 -8.07 8.64 -4.04
CA TYR A 356 -7.75 8.75 -2.62
C TYR A 356 -6.28 8.39 -2.35
N TRP A 357 -5.78 7.28 -2.91
CA TRP A 357 -4.38 6.90 -2.75
C TRP A 357 -3.43 7.99 -3.25
N LEU A 358 -3.66 8.55 -4.45
CA LEU A 358 -2.84 9.67 -4.96
C LEU A 358 -2.87 10.89 -4.03
N LEU A 359 -4.04 11.24 -3.47
CA LEU A 359 -4.17 12.35 -2.52
C LEU A 359 -3.37 12.12 -1.22
N ARG A 360 -3.13 10.87 -0.80
CA ARG A 360 -2.25 10.57 0.34
C ARG A 360 -0.76 10.78 0.03
N PHE A 361 -0.38 10.79 -1.24
CA PHE A 361 0.98 11.09 -1.71
C PHE A 361 1.17 12.56 -2.17
N TRP A 362 0.25 13.46 -1.80
CA TRP A 362 0.32 14.89 -2.15
C TRP A 362 1.67 15.59 -1.85
N PRO A 363 2.43 15.28 -0.77
CA PRO A 363 3.76 15.85 -0.56
C PRO A 363 4.75 15.58 -1.71
N LEU A 364 4.65 14.44 -2.39
CA LEU A 364 5.52 14.12 -3.54
C LEU A 364 5.14 14.98 -4.75
N VAL A 365 3.84 15.14 -4.99
CA VAL A 365 3.30 16.00 -6.08
C VAL A 365 3.74 17.45 -5.88
N ARG A 366 3.65 17.96 -4.64
CA ARG A 366 4.12 19.31 -4.28
C ARG A 366 5.63 19.45 -4.42
N ALA A 367 6.43 18.51 -3.89
CA ALA A 367 7.90 18.56 -3.99
C ALA A 367 8.40 18.56 -5.45
N VAL A 368 7.70 17.88 -6.35
CA VAL A 368 7.93 17.94 -7.80
C VAL A 368 7.64 19.34 -8.38
N GLY A 369 6.49 19.92 -8.05
CA GLY A 369 6.09 21.27 -8.50
C GLY A 369 7.01 22.37 -7.94
N GLU A 370 7.47 22.22 -6.71
CA GLU A 370 8.46 23.10 -6.06
C GLU A 370 9.91 22.87 -6.54
N GLY A 371 10.13 21.95 -7.47
CA GLY A 371 11.45 21.69 -8.05
C GLY A 371 12.44 21.01 -7.10
N GLN A 372 11.98 20.43 -5.99
CA GLN A 372 12.81 19.65 -5.06
C GLN A 372 13.22 18.28 -5.65
N LEU A 373 12.48 17.79 -6.66
CA LEU A 373 12.71 16.54 -7.38
C LEU A 373 12.94 16.85 -8.87
N GLN A 374 14.17 16.67 -9.37
CA GLN A 374 14.59 17.06 -10.73
C GLN A 374 15.26 15.93 -11.52
N GLY A 375 15.12 15.99 -12.86
CA GLY A 375 15.65 14.99 -13.80
C GLY A 375 14.95 13.63 -13.69
N GLU A 376 15.48 12.61 -14.39
CA GLU A 376 15.03 11.21 -14.20
C GLU A 376 15.29 10.73 -12.77
N ALA A 377 16.28 11.30 -12.08
CA ALA A 377 16.55 11.11 -10.67
C ALA A 377 15.38 11.55 -9.75
N GLY A 378 14.58 12.52 -10.17
CA GLY A 378 13.43 13.06 -9.42
C GLY A 378 12.14 12.25 -9.55
N MET A 379 12.17 11.12 -10.25
CA MET A 379 11.00 10.25 -10.39
C MET A 379 10.85 9.29 -9.20
N VAL A 380 9.64 9.22 -8.65
CA VAL A 380 9.23 8.24 -7.62
C VAL A 380 8.20 7.29 -8.19
N ILE A 381 8.43 5.98 -8.06
CA ILE A 381 7.52 4.92 -8.50
C ILE A 381 6.76 4.37 -7.29
N LEU A 382 5.43 4.37 -7.36
CA LEU A 382 4.53 3.77 -6.37
C LEU A 382 3.94 2.46 -6.92
N VAL A 383 4.03 1.38 -6.15
CA VAL A 383 3.56 0.05 -6.53
C VAL A 383 2.46 -0.39 -5.57
N PHE A 384 1.21 -0.22 -6.00
CA PHE A 384 0.02 -0.60 -5.24
C PHE A 384 -0.35 -2.06 -5.56
N ALA A 385 -0.10 -2.98 -4.63
CA ALA A 385 -0.52 -4.37 -4.71
C ALA A 385 -1.68 -4.59 -3.74
N ASN A 386 -2.90 -4.35 -4.21
CA ASN A 386 -4.11 -4.46 -3.41
C ASN A 386 -4.89 -5.73 -3.75
N ARG A 387 -5.47 -6.37 -2.74
CA ARG A 387 -6.34 -7.55 -2.94
C ARG A 387 -7.71 -7.15 -3.52
N VAL A 388 -8.37 -8.17 -4.07
CA VAL A 388 -9.79 -8.16 -4.45
C VAL A 388 -10.60 -9.06 -3.52
N GLY A 389 -11.90 -9.16 -3.81
CA GLY A 389 -12.79 -10.14 -3.22
C GLY A 389 -13.57 -9.62 -2.03
N VAL A 390 -14.16 -10.57 -1.31
CA VAL A 390 -15.17 -10.33 -0.30
C VAL A 390 -14.89 -11.24 0.90
N GLU A 391 -14.96 -10.70 2.12
CA GLU A 391 -14.79 -11.45 3.37
C GLU A 391 -15.86 -11.08 4.41
N GLU A 392 -16.45 -12.08 5.05
CA GLU A 392 -17.30 -11.90 6.22
C GLU A 392 -16.51 -11.38 7.44
N GLY A 393 -17.19 -10.61 8.30
CA GLY A 393 -16.60 -10.03 9.50
C GLY A 393 -15.99 -8.65 9.27
N GLY A 394 -16.40 -7.96 8.20
CA GLY A 394 -16.15 -6.53 8.03
C GLY A 394 -16.94 -5.69 9.03
N PHE A 395 -16.46 -4.48 9.31
CA PHE A 395 -17.12 -3.57 10.24
C PHE A 395 -18.48 -3.09 9.75
N ARG A 396 -19.48 -3.12 10.65
CA ARG A 396 -20.85 -2.68 10.36
C ARG A 396 -20.97 -1.17 10.57
N ILE A 397 -20.88 -0.40 9.49
CA ILE A 397 -21.15 1.04 9.54
C ILE A 397 -22.66 1.26 9.56
N GLY A 398 -23.18 1.84 10.65
CA GLY A 398 -24.60 2.15 10.82
C GLY A 398 -25.50 0.91 10.96
N LYS A 399 -26.81 1.10 10.78
CA LYS A 399 -27.79 0.00 10.82
C LYS A 399 -27.82 -0.85 9.55
N ASP A 400 -27.38 -0.26 8.45
CA ASP A 400 -27.50 -0.83 7.10
C ASP A 400 -26.24 -1.60 6.67
N GLY A 401 -25.14 -1.50 7.46
CA GLY A 401 -23.94 -2.30 7.25
C GLY A 401 -24.23 -3.80 7.39
N ASP A 402 -23.99 -4.55 6.32
CA ASP A 402 -24.17 -6.01 6.22
C ASP A 402 -23.12 -6.81 7.03
N GLY A 403 -21.96 -6.21 7.30
CA GLY A 403 -20.83 -6.86 7.98
C GLY A 403 -19.89 -7.59 7.02
N VAL A 404 -19.94 -7.21 5.75
CA VAL A 404 -19.16 -7.80 4.67
C VAL A 404 -18.11 -6.79 4.20
N ALA A 405 -16.83 -7.16 4.31
CA ALA A 405 -15.74 -6.38 3.75
C ALA A 405 -15.60 -6.68 2.26
N ARG A 406 -15.48 -5.62 1.45
CA ARG A 406 -15.27 -5.69 0.00
C ARG A 406 -14.00 -4.94 -0.34
N TYR A 407 -13.07 -5.58 -1.04
CA TYR A 407 -11.75 -5.02 -1.33
C TYR A 407 -11.71 -4.39 -2.73
N ALA A 408 -11.01 -3.27 -2.86
CA ALA A 408 -11.08 -2.40 -4.04
C ALA A 408 -10.29 -2.86 -5.27
N GLY A 409 -9.49 -3.94 -5.17
CA GLY A 409 -8.58 -4.35 -6.24
C GLY A 409 -7.75 -3.19 -6.75
N SER A 410 -7.80 -2.95 -8.06
CA SER A 410 -7.22 -1.75 -8.67
C SER A 410 -5.70 -1.65 -8.49
N SER A 411 -5.02 -2.78 -8.34
CA SER A 411 -3.55 -2.85 -8.26
C SER A 411 -2.92 -2.19 -9.47
N CYS A 412 -1.96 -1.30 -9.24
CA CYS A 412 -1.38 -0.44 -10.28
C CYS A 412 0.06 -0.04 -9.97
N VAL A 413 0.78 0.32 -11.03
CA VAL A 413 2.11 0.96 -10.94
C VAL A 413 1.99 2.39 -11.44
N VAL A 414 2.43 3.33 -10.61
CA VAL A 414 2.29 4.78 -10.81
C VAL A 414 3.66 5.44 -10.72
N GLY A 415 3.96 6.37 -11.63
CA GLY A 415 5.13 7.24 -11.55
C GLY A 415 4.72 8.67 -11.21
N ILE A 416 5.40 9.31 -10.27
CA ILE A 416 5.29 10.75 -10.01
C ILE A 416 6.60 11.39 -10.46
N ARG A 417 6.52 12.33 -11.43
CA ARG A 417 7.68 13.07 -11.94
C ARG A 417 7.32 14.51 -12.30
N ARG A 418 8.33 15.34 -12.52
CA ARG A 418 8.18 16.70 -13.06
C ARG A 418 7.81 16.67 -14.54
N VAL A 419 6.96 17.60 -15.00
CA VAL A 419 6.79 17.83 -16.45
C VAL A 419 8.16 18.15 -17.05
N GLY A 420 8.57 17.37 -18.04
CA GLY A 420 9.80 17.64 -18.78
C GLY A 420 9.69 18.94 -19.58
N SER A 421 10.63 19.86 -19.38
CA SER A 421 10.82 21.00 -20.29
C SER A 421 11.27 20.47 -21.65
N GLY A 422 10.31 20.32 -22.58
CA GLY A 422 10.53 19.66 -23.86
C GLY A 422 11.65 20.30 -24.69
N GLY A 423 12.82 19.65 -24.72
CA GLY A 423 13.92 19.97 -25.62
C GLY A 423 13.62 19.52 -27.05
N GLY A 424 12.70 20.21 -27.74
CA GLY A 424 12.36 19.95 -29.13
C GLY A 424 13.51 20.31 -30.08
N SER A 425 14.39 19.34 -30.36
CA SER A 425 15.55 19.51 -31.24
C SER A 425 15.34 18.89 -32.64
N GLY A 426 14.72 19.65 -33.54
CA GLY A 426 14.76 19.45 -35.00
C GLY A 426 13.80 18.42 -35.60
N SER A 427 13.46 18.48 -36.90
CA SER A 427 13.71 19.52 -37.90
C SER A 427 12.84 19.31 -39.16
N GLY A 428 12.25 20.39 -39.72
CA GLY A 428 11.65 20.44 -41.07
C GLY A 428 10.30 19.72 -41.24
N ASN A 429 9.25 20.36 -41.76
CA ASN A 429 9.27 21.06 -43.04
C ASN A 429 8.28 22.23 -43.13
N SER A 430 8.56 23.16 -44.04
CA SER A 430 7.81 24.41 -44.25
C SER A 430 6.54 24.27 -45.08
N SER A 431 5.49 25.01 -44.72
CA SER A 431 4.62 25.67 -45.71
C SER A 431 4.05 26.97 -45.15
N GLU A 432 4.19 28.05 -45.91
CA GLU A 432 3.84 29.42 -45.54
C GLU A 432 2.31 29.64 -45.54
N SER A 433 1.84 30.57 -44.69
CA SER A 433 0.75 31.48 -45.06
C SER A 433 0.85 32.76 -44.24
N GLU A 434 0.94 33.89 -44.94
CA GLU A 434 1.03 35.23 -44.34
C GLU A 434 -0.36 35.77 -43.98
N SER A 435 -0.45 36.50 -42.87
CA SER A 435 -1.34 37.67 -42.77
C SER A 435 -0.88 38.59 -41.63
N GLU A 436 -0.80 39.89 -41.91
CA GLU A 436 -0.33 40.92 -40.97
C GLU A 436 -1.46 41.64 -40.23
N SER A 437 -1.07 42.45 -39.24
CA SER A 437 -1.85 43.49 -38.52
C SER A 437 -2.82 42.99 -37.43
N GLU A 438 -3.02 43.65 -36.28
CA GLU A 438 -2.63 45.02 -35.84
C GLU A 438 -1.94 45.08 -34.44
N SER A 439 -1.43 46.27 -34.11
CA SER A 439 -0.72 46.62 -32.87
C SER A 439 -1.58 46.73 -31.60
N GLY A 440 -1.06 46.31 -30.44
CA GLY A 440 -1.68 46.62 -29.14
C GLY A 440 -0.78 46.42 -27.92
N SER A 441 -0.39 47.54 -27.28
CA SER A 441 0.17 47.73 -25.91
C SER A 441 0.75 46.52 -25.15
N GLY A 442 2.02 46.61 -24.76
CA GLY A 442 2.65 45.61 -23.89
C GLY A 442 2.03 45.53 -22.49
N ARG A 443 1.79 44.29 -22.03
CA ARG A 443 1.81 43.90 -20.62
C ARG A 443 2.94 42.88 -20.44
N GLY A 444 3.82 43.11 -19.47
CA GLY A 444 4.91 42.17 -19.19
C GLY A 444 4.33 40.83 -18.74
N ARG A 445 4.69 39.74 -19.43
CA ARG A 445 4.45 38.39 -18.94
C ARG A 445 5.27 38.19 -17.66
N GLY A 446 4.62 38.27 -16.51
CA GLY A 446 5.18 37.74 -15.26
C GLY A 446 5.38 36.22 -15.37
N PRO A 447 6.37 35.64 -14.68
CA PRO A 447 6.57 34.19 -14.65
C PRO A 447 5.52 33.54 -13.72
N SER A 448 4.31 33.28 -14.24
CA SER A 448 3.20 32.67 -13.48
C SER A 448 2.64 31.38 -14.11
N GLY A 449 3.45 30.68 -14.90
CA GLY A 449 3.23 29.27 -15.22
C GLY A 449 3.72 28.41 -14.07
N GLY A 450 2.87 28.15 -13.07
CA GLY A 450 3.20 27.25 -11.97
C GLY A 450 3.59 25.86 -12.50
N GLU A 451 4.67 25.30 -11.97
CA GLU A 451 5.31 24.12 -12.53
C GLU A 451 4.52 22.85 -12.17
N GLU A 452 4.10 22.08 -13.17
CA GLU A 452 3.17 20.96 -12.98
C GLU A 452 3.88 19.62 -12.74
N ALA A 453 3.23 18.75 -11.99
CA ALA A 453 3.64 17.36 -11.77
C ALA A 453 2.87 16.43 -12.72
N GLU A 454 3.56 15.44 -13.29
CA GLU A 454 2.94 14.34 -14.06
C GLU A 454 2.78 13.09 -13.18
N ILE A 455 1.56 12.54 -13.18
CA ILE A 455 1.24 11.21 -12.68
C ILE A 455 1.13 10.28 -13.88
N LEU A 456 2.10 9.39 -14.04
CA LEU A 456 2.13 8.35 -15.06
C LEU A 456 1.46 7.10 -14.50
N VAL A 457 0.60 6.43 -15.28
CA VAL A 457 0.02 5.13 -14.92
C VAL A 457 0.24 4.18 -16.09
N TRP A 458 1.11 3.19 -15.91
CA TRP A 458 1.42 2.21 -16.95
C TRP A 458 0.40 1.08 -17.00
N GLU A 459 -0.05 0.59 -15.85
CA GLU A 459 -1.07 -0.46 -15.78
C GLU A 459 -1.89 -0.34 -14.49
N MET A 460 -3.16 -0.75 -14.58
CA MET A 460 -4.11 -0.80 -13.48
C MET A 460 -5.13 -1.92 -13.74
N LEU A 461 -5.21 -2.88 -12.82
CA LEU A 461 -6.18 -3.98 -12.92
C LEU A 461 -7.59 -3.53 -12.54
N GLY A 462 -8.59 -4.36 -12.85
CA GLY A 462 -9.95 -4.16 -12.37
C GLY A 462 -10.10 -4.24 -10.85
N ARG A 463 -11.26 -3.82 -10.35
CA ARG A 463 -11.59 -3.82 -8.92
C ARG A 463 -12.06 -5.15 -8.34
N ALA A 464 -12.37 -6.14 -9.18
CA ALA A 464 -12.89 -7.43 -8.71
C ALA A 464 -12.38 -8.65 -9.51
N GLU A 465 -11.24 -8.54 -10.20
CA GLU A 465 -10.58 -9.68 -10.87
C GLU A 465 -9.27 -10.11 -10.17
N GLU A 466 -9.00 -11.42 -10.10
CA GLU A 466 -7.64 -11.92 -9.79
C GLU A 466 -6.78 -11.81 -11.06
N GLY A 467 -5.52 -11.38 -10.93
CA GLY A 467 -4.69 -11.12 -12.11
C GLY A 467 -3.26 -10.67 -11.81
N VAL A 468 -2.49 -10.47 -12.89
CA VAL A 468 -1.11 -9.96 -12.85
C VAL A 468 -1.04 -8.59 -13.52
N CYS A 469 -0.68 -7.58 -12.75
CA CYS A 469 -0.24 -6.30 -13.26
C CYS A 469 1.24 -6.45 -13.62
N PHE A 470 1.63 -6.23 -14.88
CA PHE A 470 3.04 -6.27 -15.30
C PHE A 470 3.35 -5.01 -16.09
N VAL A 471 4.44 -4.34 -15.71
CA VAL A 471 4.85 -3.03 -16.22
C VAL A 471 6.34 -3.04 -16.50
N ASP A 472 6.72 -2.54 -17.68
CA ASP A 472 8.06 -2.02 -17.91
C ASP A 472 7.99 -0.49 -17.85
N THR A 473 8.72 0.13 -16.91
CA THR A 473 8.66 1.58 -16.68
C THR A 473 9.28 2.40 -17.80
N GLU A 474 10.02 1.76 -18.72
CA GLU A 474 10.57 2.38 -19.93
C GLU A 474 9.57 2.41 -21.09
N ALA A 475 8.45 1.67 -20.99
CA ALA A 475 7.36 1.75 -21.95
C ALA A 475 6.50 3.01 -21.75
N GLU A 476 5.76 3.38 -22.80
CA GLU A 476 4.80 4.49 -22.74
C GLU A 476 3.69 4.20 -21.72
N PRO A 477 3.40 5.13 -20.78
CA PRO A 477 2.33 4.93 -19.81
C PRO A 477 0.95 5.05 -20.46
N LYS A 478 0.01 4.16 -20.10
CA LYS A 478 -1.38 4.17 -20.61
C LYS A 478 -2.13 5.46 -20.29
N TYR A 479 -1.85 6.08 -19.15
CA TYR A 479 -2.44 7.36 -18.75
C TYR A 479 -1.38 8.31 -18.21
N VAL A 480 -1.53 9.59 -18.53
CA VAL A 480 -0.75 10.69 -17.96
C VAL A 480 -1.72 11.74 -17.46
N PHE A 481 -1.70 12.00 -16.15
CA PHE A 481 -2.44 13.09 -15.53
C PHE A 481 -1.49 14.22 -15.17
N ARG A 482 -1.87 15.47 -15.43
CA ARG A 482 -1.14 16.65 -14.93
C ARG A 482 -1.83 17.17 -13.69
N MET A 483 -1.04 17.43 -12.65
CA MET A 483 -1.51 18.00 -11.40
C MET A 483 -0.81 19.35 -11.17
N ARG A 484 -1.63 20.34 -10.86
CA ARG A 484 -1.24 21.68 -10.46
C ARG A 484 -1.82 21.91 -9.06
N GLU A 485 -1.16 22.69 -8.22
CA GLU A 485 -1.84 23.21 -7.03
C GLU A 485 -3.04 24.06 -7.48
N PRO A 486 -4.23 23.90 -6.88
CA PRO A 486 -5.33 24.79 -7.15
C PRO A 486 -4.86 26.20 -6.82
N GLY A 487 -4.94 27.10 -7.80
CA GLY A 487 -4.67 28.51 -7.54
C GLY A 487 -5.58 28.98 -6.42
N GLY A 488 -5.02 29.78 -5.51
CA GLY A 488 -5.87 30.71 -4.77
C GLY A 488 -6.41 31.68 -5.81
N ASP A 489 -7.59 31.40 -6.36
CA ASP A 489 -8.35 32.37 -7.12
C ASP A 489 -8.59 33.53 -6.13
N GLY A 490 -7.84 34.61 -6.33
CA GLY A 490 -8.13 35.84 -5.63
C GLY A 490 -9.49 36.32 -6.08
N ASP A 491 -10.33 36.69 -5.13
CA ASP A 491 -11.58 37.40 -5.40
C ASP A 491 -11.24 38.79 -5.97
N ASP A 492 -10.86 38.84 -7.25
CA ASP A 492 -10.90 40.04 -8.07
C ASP A 492 -12.39 40.34 -8.35
N GLU A 493 -13.09 40.82 -7.32
CA GLU A 493 -14.32 41.59 -7.46
C GLU A 493 -13.99 42.89 -8.21
N ASP A 494 -13.88 42.79 -9.54
CA ASP A 494 -13.63 43.92 -10.42
C ASP A 494 -14.91 44.78 -10.52
N ASP A 495 -14.94 45.81 -9.67
CA ASP A 495 -15.95 46.85 -9.53
C ASP A 495 -16.17 47.59 -10.88
N THR A 496 -17.27 47.34 -11.61
CA THR A 496 -17.85 48.27 -12.62
C THR A 496 -19.35 48.08 -12.88
#